data_AF-A0A962M1A1-F1
#
_entry.id   AF-A0A962M1A1-F1
#
_cell.length_a   1.000
_cell.length_b   1.000
_cell.length_c   1.000
_cell.angle_alpha   90.00
_cell.angle_beta   90.00
_cell.angle_gamma   90.00
#
_symmetry.space_group_name_H-M   'P 1'
#
loop_
_entity.id
_entity.type
_entity.pdbx_description
1 polymer ?
#
loop_
_entity_poly.entity_id
_entity_poly.type
_entity_poly.pdbx_seq_one_letter_code
_entity_poly.pdbx_strand_id
1 'polypeptide(L)'
;MARIIAIANQKGGVGKTTTCVNLAASLAAMRQRILLVDLDPQGNATMGSGIDKHALEHSVYDVLVHQVPARQVIQPTGEAGFDVLPANGDLTAAEVELLQVDNREQRLQAGLAQVAGGYDYVLIDCPPSLNMLTLNAMVAADGVIIAMQCEYFALEGLSALVGTIQRVAETVNPKLQIEGILRTMYDPRNSLTNDVSAQLHSHFG
;
A
#
# COMPACT_ATOMS: atom_id res chain seq x y z
N MET A 1 11.32 14.28 7.12
CA MET A 1 9.98 13.69 7.10
C MET A 1 10.08 12.40 6.32
N ALA A 2 9.41 11.32 6.76
CA ALA A 2 9.36 10.09 5.99
C ALA A 2 8.69 10.32 4.63
N ARG A 3 9.15 9.61 3.60
CA ARG A 3 8.45 9.52 2.32
C ARG A 3 7.42 8.39 2.40
N ILE A 4 6.14 8.70 2.20
CA ILE A 4 5.04 7.72 2.27
C ILE A 4 4.67 7.26 0.86
N ILE A 5 4.77 5.96 0.57
CA ILE A 5 4.53 5.39 -0.75
C ILE A 5 3.50 4.27 -0.65
N ALA A 6 2.41 4.39 -1.39
CA ALA A 6 1.42 3.32 -1.52
C ALA A 6 1.74 2.41 -2.72
N ILE A 7 1.65 1.09 -2.52
CA ILE A 7 1.76 0.10 -3.59
C ILE A 7 0.36 -0.35 -3.93
N ALA A 8 -0.16 0.06 -5.09
CA ALA A 8 -1.57 -0.08 -5.41
C ALA A 8 -1.82 -0.71 -6.79
N ASN A 9 -2.90 -1.49 -6.86
CA ASN A 9 -3.53 -1.99 -8.08
C ASN A 9 -4.85 -2.68 -7.70
N GLN A 10 -5.91 -2.35 -8.43
CA GLN A 10 -7.24 -2.96 -8.29
C GLN A 10 -7.25 -4.47 -8.60
N LYS A 11 -6.24 -5.00 -9.31
CA LYS A 11 -6.16 -6.42 -9.62
C LYS A 11 -5.44 -7.20 -8.50
N GLY A 12 -6.01 -8.33 -8.12
CA GLY A 12 -5.37 -9.32 -7.24
C GLY A 12 -4.21 -10.04 -7.92
N GLY A 13 -3.22 -10.49 -7.14
CA GLY A 13 -2.13 -11.34 -7.65
C GLY A 13 -1.03 -10.64 -8.45
N VAL A 14 -1.09 -9.32 -8.66
CA VAL A 14 -0.09 -8.58 -9.46
C VAL A 14 1.22 -8.25 -8.72
N GLY A 15 1.46 -8.83 -7.55
CA GLY A 15 2.71 -8.64 -6.80
C GLY A 15 2.80 -7.37 -5.93
N LYS A 16 1.67 -6.80 -5.47
CA LYS A 16 1.65 -5.65 -4.54
C LYS A 16 2.38 -5.94 -3.22
N THR A 17 1.88 -6.93 -2.48
CA THR A 17 2.47 -7.41 -1.23
C THR A 17 3.92 -7.83 -1.40
N THR A 18 4.23 -8.60 -2.44
CA THR A 18 5.61 -9.02 -2.75
C THR A 18 6.52 -7.81 -2.94
N THR A 19 6.06 -6.81 -3.69
CA THR A 19 6.80 -5.56 -3.89
C THR A 19 6.98 -4.82 -2.57
N CYS A 20 5.92 -4.66 -1.77
CA CYS A 20 5.96 -3.92 -0.52
C CYS A 20 6.97 -4.53 0.48
N VAL A 21 6.87 -5.85 0.72
CA VAL A 21 7.75 -6.57 1.67
C VAL A 21 9.20 -6.58 1.18
N ASN A 22 9.45 -6.88 -0.09
CA ASN A 22 10.83 -6.93 -0.61
C ASN A 22 11.46 -5.54 -0.70
N LEU A 23 10.69 -4.50 -1.03
CA LEU A 23 11.17 -3.12 -1.02
C LEU A 23 11.50 -2.68 0.41
N ALA A 24 10.65 -3.01 1.39
CA ALA A 24 10.90 -2.73 2.80
C ALA A 24 12.22 -3.38 3.27
N ALA A 25 12.37 -4.69 3.05
CA ALA A 25 13.58 -5.43 3.40
C ALA A 25 14.83 -4.89 2.69
N SER A 26 14.72 -4.55 1.39
CA SER A 26 15.86 -4.01 0.63
C SER A 26 16.30 -2.64 1.14
N LEU A 27 15.34 -1.75 1.45
CA LEU A 27 15.63 -0.43 2.02
C LEU A 27 16.20 -0.54 3.45
N ALA A 28 15.67 -1.46 4.25
CA ALA A 28 16.19 -1.76 5.59
C ALA A 28 17.64 -2.27 5.53
N ALA A 29 17.97 -3.15 4.57
CA ALA A 29 19.35 -3.60 4.33
C ALA A 29 20.28 -2.45 3.92
N MET A 30 19.74 -1.39 3.30
CA MET A 30 20.43 -0.13 3.01
C MET A 30 20.40 0.87 4.20
N ARG A 31 20.10 0.38 5.41
CA ARG A 31 20.06 1.14 6.68
C ARG A 31 19.04 2.29 6.70
N GLN A 32 17.99 2.19 5.88
CA GLN A 32 16.85 3.10 5.98
C GLN A 32 15.90 2.60 7.07
N ARG A 33 15.28 3.51 7.81
CA ARG A 33 14.24 3.17 8.80
C ARG A 33 12.91 3.05 8.08
N ILE A 34 12.31 1.87 8.11
CA ILE A 34 11.11 1.56 7.32
C ILE A 34 9.95 1.17 8.22
N LEU A 35 8.77 1.72 7.91
CA LEU A 35 7.49 1.22 8.39
C LEU A 35 6.71 0.64 7.20
N LEU A 36 6.38 -0.65 7.25
CA LEU A 36 5.42 -1.26 6.34
C LEU A 36 4.03 -1.18 6.98
N VAL A 37 3.04 -0.71 6.24
CA VAL A 37 1.62 -0.71 6.64
C VAL A 37 0.90 -1.73 5.77
N ASP A 38 0.32 -2.75 6.39
CA ASP A 38 -0.55 -3.69 5.70
C ASP A 38 -1.98 -3.16 5.77
N LEU A 39 -2.64 -2.92 4.64
CA LEU A 39 -4.06 -2.55 4.57
C LEU A 39 -4.90 -3.60 3.87
N ASP A 40 -4.34 -4.77 3.56
CA ASP A 40 -5.12 -5.86 2.99
C ASP A 40 -5.75 -6.69 4.12
N PRO A 41 -7.09 -6.89 4.15
CA PRO A 41 -7.72 -7.78 5.12
C PRO A 41 -7.17 -9.22 5.13
N GLN A 42 -6.51 -9.64 4.05
CA GLN A 42 -5.82 -10.93 4.02
C GLN A 42 -4.55 -10.97 4.88
N GLY A 43 -3.98 -9.82 5.27
CA GLY A 43 -2.81 -9.74 6.15
C GLY A 43 -1.56 -10.41 5.57
N ASN A 44 -1.41 -10.41 4.23
CA ASN A 44 -0.33 -11.14 3.57
C ASN A 44 1.02 -10.46 3.79
N ALA A 45 1.09 -9.13 3.88
CA ALA A 45 2.34 -8.45 4.16
C ALA A 45 2.75 -8.65 5.62
N THR A 46 1.78 -8.70 6.53
CA THR A 46 1.96 -9.02 7.96
C THR A 46 2.59 -10.39 8.12
N MET A 47 1.95 -11.44 7.58
CA MET A 47 2.48 -12.81 7.62
C MET A 47 3.81 -12.93 6.87
N GLY A 48 3.93 -12.29 5.71
CA GLY A 48 5.16 -12.27 4.90
C GLY A 48 6.33 -11.57 5.58
N SER A 49 6.06 -10.75 6.59
CA SER A 49 7.07 -10.09 7.43
C SER A 49 7.39 -10.85 8.72
N GLY A 50 6.83 -12.06 8.89
CA GLY A 50 7.09 -12.92 10.04
C GLY A 50 6.21 -12.69 11.26
N ILE A 51 5.14 -11.90 11.14
CA ILE A 51 4.19 -11.62 12.23
C ILE A 51 2.94 -12.49 12.06
N ASP A 52 2.57 -13.24 13.11
CA ASP A 52 1.32 -14.00 13.12
C ASP A 52 0.11 -13.09 13.31
N LYS A 53 -0.66 -12.87 12.24
CA LYS A 53 -1.86 -12.03 12.26
C LYS A 53 -2.97 -12.54 13.19
N HIS A 54 -2.97 -13.82 13.55
CA HIS A 54 -3.98 -14.41 14.43
C HIS A 54 -3.67 -14.18 15.91
N ALA A 55 -2.44 -13.80 16.24
CA ALA A 55 -1.99 -13.51 17.60
C ALA A 55 -2.04 -12.01 17.94
N LEU A 56 -2.51 -11.16 17.02
CA LEU A 56 -2.56 -9.71 17.21
C LEU A 56 -3.67 -9.33 18.19
N GLU A 57 -3.31 -8.56 19.22
CA GLU A 57 -4.28 -7.90 20.10
C GLU A 57 -4.90 -6.66 19.42
N HIS A 58 -4.08 -5.93 18.67
CA HIS A 58 -4.51 -4.79 17.84
C HIS A 58 -3.91 -4.89 16.44
N SER A 59 -4.63 -4.38 15.46
CA SER A 59 -4.17 -4.24 14.07
C SER A 59 -4.45 -2.83 13.56
N VAL A 60 -4.08 -2.56 12.30
CA VAL A 60 -4.37 -1.28 11.64
C VAL A 60 -5.88 -0.96 11.67
N TYR A 61 -6.74 -1.97 11.77
CA TYR A 61 -8.18 -1.81 12.01
C TYR A 61 -8.45 -0.87 13.20
N ASP A 62 -7.81 -1.11 14.34
CA ASP A 62 -7.99 -0.33 15.56
C ASP A 62 -7.48 1.11 15.41
N VAL A 63 -6.43 1.31 14.62
CA VAL A 63 -5.94 2.65 14.28
C VAL A 63 -6.98 3.41 13.46
N LEU A 64 -7.57 2.74 12.46
CA LEU A 64 -8.51 3.35 11.53
C LEU A 64 -9.88 3.64 12.18
N VAL A 65 -10.42 2.69 12.93
CA VAL A 65 -11.79 2.72 13.45
C VAL A 65 -11.82 3.24 14.89
N HIS A 66 -10.96 2.70 15.76
CA HIS A 66 -10.97 3.00 17.20
C HIS A 66 -9.96 4.08 17.61
N GLN A 67 -9.16 4.60 16.67
CA GLN A 67 -8.12 5.61 16.92
C GLN A 67 -7.09 5.18 17.97
N VAL A 68 -6.82 3.88 18.06
CA VAL A 68 -5.70 3.40 18.89
C VAL A 68 -4.41 4.02 18.34
N PRO A 69 -3.54 4.61 19.19
CA PRO A 69 -2.30 5.21 18.73
C PRO A 69 -1.43 4.20 17.96
N ALA A 70 -1.05 4.51 16.72
CA ALA A 70 -0.31 3.59 15.84
C ALA A 70 0.95 3.00 16.51
N ARG A 71 1.64 3.78 17.36
CA ARG A 71 2.80 3.32 18.15
C ARG A 71 2.54 2.10 19.03
N GLN A 72 1.29 1.87 19.45
CA GLN A 72 0.90 0.72 20.31
C GLN A 72 0.60 -0.53 19.48
N VAL A 73 0.40 -0.36 18.18
CA VAL A 73 0.00 -1.42 17.24
C VAL A 73 1.20 -1.89 16.41
N ILE A 74 2.17 -1.00 16.16
CA ILE A 74 3.38 -1.32 15.40
C ILE A 74 4.16 -2.47 16.05
N GLN A 75 4.54 -3.43 15.22
CA GLN A 75 5.32 -4.61 15.59
C GLN A 75 6.69 -4.58 14.89
N PRO A 76 7.80 -4.72 15.61
CA PRO A 76 9.11 -4.88 15.00
C PRO A 76 9.26 -6.29 14.40
N THR A 77 9.85 -6.40 13.21
CA THR A 77 10.08 -7.71 12.55
C THR A 77 11.35 -8.43 13.03
N GLY A 78 12.13 -7.81 13.90
CA GLY A 78 13.40 -8.35 14.38
C GLY A 78 14.43 -8.45 13.25
N GLU A 79 14.69 -9.65 12.76
CA GLU A 79 15.76 -9.94 11.79
C GLU A 79 15.58 -9.25 10.42
N ALA A 80 14.33 -8.97 10.01
CA ALA A 80 14.08 -8.30 8.72
C ALA A 80 14.40 -6.79 8.75
N GLY A 81 14.60 -6.20 9.92
CA GLY A 81 15.15 -4.85 10.07
C GLY A 81 14.19 -3.69 9.79
N PHE A 82 12.89 -3.96 9.72
CA PHE A 82 11.84 -2.93 9.58
C PHE A 82 10.67 -3.16 10.54
N ASP A 83 9.83 -2.15 10.71
CA ASP A 83 8.62 -2.23 11.53
C ASP A 83 7.39 -2.43 10.66
N VAL A 84 6.35 -3.03 11.23
CA VAL A 84 5.08 -3.29 10.54
C VAL A 84 3.93 -2.72 11.36
N LEU A 85 3.04 -1.98 10.72
CA LEU A 85 1.68 -1.73 11.22
C LEU A 85 0.79 -2.84 10.64
N PRO A 86 0.48 -3.89 11.41
CA PRO A 86 -0.02 -5.15 10.87
C PRO A 86 -1.53 -5.10 10.59
N ALA A 87 -1.99 -6.04 9.77
CA ALA A 87 -3.39 -6.27 9.46
C ALA A 87 -3.84 -7.70 9.78
N ASN A 88 -5.14 -7.84 10.01
CA ASN A 88 -5.83 -9.11 10.16
C ASN A 88 -7.21 -9.03 9.46
N GLY A 89 -8.01 -10.09 9.59
CA GLY A 89 -9.32 -10.20 8.93
C GLY A 89 -10.33 -9.13 9.33
N ASP A 90 -10.15 -8.47 10.48
CA ASP A 90 -11.06 -7.45 11.03
C ASP A 90 -11.13 -6.21 10.13
N LEU A 91 -10.11 -5.97 9.31
CA LEU A 91 -10.15 -4.92 8.28
C LEU A 91 -11.35 -5.04 7.31
N THR A 92 -11.92 -6.24 7.15
CA THR A 92 -13.16 -6.41 6.37
C THR A 92 -14.32 -5.61 6.99
N ALA A 93 -14.40 -5.55 8.32
CA ALA A 93 -15.40 -4.76 9.03
C ALA A 93 -15.10 -3.25 8.92
N ALA A 94 -13.82 -2.85 8.94
CA ALA A 94 -13.43 -1.45 8.78
C ALA A 94 -13.95 -0.84 7.47
N GLU A 95 -14.06 -1.60 6.38
CA GLU A 95 -14.59 -1.08 5.10
C GLU A 95 -16.00 -0.50 5.24
N VAL A 96 -16.83 -1.09 6.11
CA VAL A 96 -18.20 -0.65 6.37
C VAL A 96 -18.23 0.39 7.50
N GLU A 97 -17.50 0.15 8.58
CA GLU A 97 -17.53 1.03 9.76
C GLU A 97 -16.94 2.41 9.45
N LEU A 98 -15.89 2.49 8.62
CA LEU A 98 -15.32 3.76 8.19
C LEU A 98 -16.34 4.66 7.50
N LEU A 99 -17.40 4.12 6.88
CA LEU A 99 -18.42 4.96 6.24
C LEU A 99 -19.20 5.82 7.24
N GLN A 100 -19.27 5.41 8.51
CA GLN A 100 -20.00 6.07 9.59
C GLN A 100 -19.12 6.98 10.45
N VAL A 101 -17.83 7.07 10.12
CA VAL A 101 -16.83 7.74 10.94
C VAL A 101 -16.46 9.09 10.31
N ASP A 102 -16.27 10.12 11.15
CA ASP A 102 -15.86 11.45 10.66
C ASP A 102 -14.44 11.41 10.08
N ASN A 103 -14.18 12.22 9.03
CA ASN A 103 -12.89 12.27 8.34
C ASN A 103 -12.37 10.87 7.94
N ARG A 104 -13.28 9.98 7.55
CA ARG A 104 -13.01 8.57 7.23
C ARG A 104 -11.90 8.35 6.22
N GLU A 105 -11.72 9.28 5.28
CA GLU A 105 -10.68 9.22 4.25
C GLU A 105 -9.27 9.55 4.80
N GLN A 106 -9.19 10.21 5.97
CA GLN A 106 -7.95 10.71 6.57
C GLN A 106 -7.50 9.91 7.79
N ARG A 107 -8.19 8.81 8.13
CA ARG A 107 -7.93 8.05 9.36
C ARG A 107 -6.52 7.49 9.42
N LEU A 108 -6.04 6.92 8.32
CA LEU A 108 -4.66 6.45 8.25
C LEU A 108 -3.64 7.60 8.34
N GLN A 109 -3.92 8.72 7.65
CA GLN A 109 -3.04 9.89 7.66
C GLN A 109 -2.88 10.43 9.10
N ALA A 110 -3.98 10.54 9.84
CA ALA A 110 -3.97 10.95 11.24
C ALA A 110 -3.18 9.97 12.14
N GLY A 111 -3.38 8.66 11.94
CA GLY A 111 -2.65 7.62 12.66
C GLY A 111 -1.13 7.66 12.41
N LEU A 112 -0.73 7.87 11.15
CA LEU A 112 0.68 7.94 10.75
C LEU A 112 1.37 9.24 11.17
N ALA A 113 0.64 10.35 11.31
CA ALA A 113 1.21 11.65 11.65
C ALA A 113 2.05 11.63 12.94
N GLN A 114 1.71 10.76 13.89
CA GLN A 114 2.40 10.66 15.19
C GLN A 114 3.67 9.79 15.15
N VAL A 115 3.85 8.96 14.12
CA VAL A 115 4.92 7.96 14.05
C VAL A 115 5.84 8.15 12.85
N ALA A 116 5.38 8.80 11.78
CA ALA A 116 6.13 8.98 10.54
C ALA A 116 7.49 9.69 10.74
N GLY A 117 7.65 10.52 11.78
CA GLY A 117 8.94 11.15 12.09
C GLY A 117 10.07 10.15 12.47
N GLY A 118 9.71 8.94 12.88
CA GLY A 118 10.64 7.87 13.23
C GLY A 118 11.23 7.11 12.04
N TYR A 119 10.70 7.33 10.84
CA TYR A 119 11.03 6.55 9.64
C TYR A 119 11.58 7.43 8.52
N ASP A 120 12.33 6.81 7.61
CA ASP A 120 12.76 7.42 6.35
C ASP A 120 11.75 7.12 5.24
N TYR A 121 11.16 5.93 5.25
CA TYR A 121 10.05 5.56 4.35
C TYR A 121 8.91 4.87 5.10
N VAL A 122 7.69 5.12 4.64
CA VAL A 122 6.50 4.35 5.00
C VAL A 122 5.94 3.73 3.72
N LEU A 123 5.87 2.39 3.67
CA LEU A 123 5.35 1.66 2.52
C LEU A 123 3.97 1.10 2.86
N ILE A 124 2.95 1.36 2.04
CA ILE A 124 1.58 0.92 2.30
C ILE A 124 1.21 -0.16 1.27
N ASP A 125 0.95 -1.39 1.73
CA ASP A 125 0.41 -2.46 0.89
C ASP A 125 -1.11 -2.32 0.79
N CYS A 126 -1.61 -1.93 -0.38
CA CYS A 126 -3.05 -1.72 -0.60
C CYS A 126 -3.77 -3.03 -0.94
N PRO A 127 -5.05 -3.18 -0.57
CA PRO A 127 -5.87 -4.32 -0.98
C PRO A 127 -6.12 -4.34 -2.51
N PRO A 128 -6.56 -5.48 -3.09
CA PRO A 128 -6.90 -5.61 -4.50
C PRO A 128 -8.29 -5.02 -4.82
N SER A 129 -8.54 -3.78 -4.41
CA SER A 129 -9.83 -3.10 -4.57
C SER A 129 -9.65 -1.57 -4.56
N LEU A 130 -10.65 -0.86 -5.07
CA LEU A 130 -10.77 0.60 -4.94
C LEU A 130 -11.90 0.92 -3.95
N ASN A 131 -11.59 0.78 -2.66
CA ASN A 131 -12.52 1.01 -1.57
C ASN A 131 -11.97 2.06 -0.57
N MET A 132 -12.61 2.18 0.60
CA MET A 132 -12.23 3.15 1.62
C MET A 132 -10.82 2.93 2.19
N LEU A 133 -10.32 1.69 2.21
CA LEU A 133 -8.96 1.36 2.66
C LEU A 133 -7.93 1.89 1.66
N THR A 134 -8.14 1.62 0.37
CA THR A 134 -7.27 2.15 -0.70
C THR A 134 -7.33 3.67 -0.76
N LEU A 135 -8.49 4.29 -0.51
CA LEU A 135 -8.61 5.75 -0.41
C LEU A 135 -7.80 6.30 0.77
N ASN A 136 -7.86 5.67 1.95
CA ASN A 136 -7.03 6.04 3.10
C ASN A 136 -5.53 5.96 2.79
N ALA A 137 -5.11 4.91 2.07
CA ALA A 137 -3.72 4.77 1.61
C ALA A 137 -3.30 5.95 0.72
N MET A 138 -4.11 6.29 -0.27
CA MET A 138 -3.84 7.38 -1.22
C MET A 138 -3.85 8.75 -0.55
N VAL A 139 -4.70 8.97 0.46
CA VAL A 139 -4.74 10.24 1.23
C VAL A 139 -3.55 10.38 2.17
N ALA A 140 -3.04 9.28 2.71
CA ALA A 140 -1.84 9.29 3.55
C ALA A 140 -0.55 9.45 2.73
N ALA A 141 -0.51 8.87 1.52
CA ALA A 141 0.71 8.78 0.70
C ALA A 141 1.17 10.11 0.10
N ASP A 142 2.48 10.21 -0.14
CA ASP A 142 3.08 11.21 -1.02
C ASP A 142 3.20 10.72 -2.46
N GLY A 143 3.30 9.39 -2.65
CA GLY A 143 3.50 8.78 -3.94
C GLY A 143 2.81 7.41 -4.08
N VAL A 144 2.52 7.01 -5.32
CA VAL A 144 1.97 5.68 -5.63
C VAL A 144 2.88 4.94 -6.60
N ILE A 145 3.26 3.71 -6.24
CA ILE A 145 3.85 2.73 -7.17
C ILE A 145 2.72 1.81 -7.62
N ILE A 146 2.51 1.74 -8.94
CA ILE A 146 1.51 0.86 -9.53
C ILE A 146 2.19 -0.46 -9.91
N ALA A 147 2.00 -1.51 -9.09
CA ALA A 147 2.48 -2.85 -9.41
C ALA A 147 1.54 -3.51 -10.42
N MET A 148 2.03 -3.96 -11.57
CA MET A 148 1.20 -4.57 -12.59
C MET A 148 1.89 -5.72 -13.32
N GLN A 149 1.09 -6.71 -13.70
CA GLN A 149 1.51 -7.79 -14.58
C GLN A 149 1.11 -7.46 -16.01
N CYS A 150 1.99 -7.74 -16.98
CA CYS A 150 1.73 -7.48 -18.40
C CYS A 150 0.78 -8.54 -19.00
N GLU A 151 -0.52 -8.35 -18.79
CA GLU A 151 -1.59 -9.20 -19.31
C GLU A 151 -2.62 -8.40 -20.11
N TYR A 152 -3.54 -9.10 -20.78
CA TYR A 152 -4.49 -8.50 -21.73
C TYR A 152 -5.31 -7.33 -21.16
N PHE A 153 -5.88 -7.48 -19.96
CA PHE A 153 -6.69 -6.43 -19.30
C PHE A 153 -5.88 -5.44 -18.47
N ALA A 154 -4.55 -5.45 -18.57
CA ALA A 154 -3.70 -4.66 -17.68
C ALA A 154 -3.84 -3.14 -17.92
N LEU A 155 -4.08 -2.72 -19.16
CA LEU A 155 -4.15 -1.30 -19.53
C LEU A 155 -5.48 -0.63 -19.15
N GLU A 156 -6.58 -1.38 -19.25
CA GLU A 156 -7.91 -0.89 -18.81
C GLU A 156 -7.91 -0.65 -17.30
N GLY A 157 -7.43 -1.63 -16.53
CA GLY A 157 -7.32 -1.50 -15.07
C GLY A 157 -6.35 -0.40 -14.65
N LEU A 158 -5.24 -0.23 -15.38
CA LEU A 158 -4.30 0.85 -15.14
C LEU A 158 -4.94 2.23 -15.37
N SER A 159 -5.68 2.40 -16.45
CA SER A 159 -6.34 3.68 -16.76
C SER A 159 -7.36 4.09 -15.69
N ALA A 160 -8.16 3.13 -15.21
CA ALA A 160 -9.12 3.36 -14.12
C ALA A 160 -8.42 3.76 -12.81
N LEU A 161 -7.31 3.11 -12.47
CA LEU A 161 -6.50 3.43 -11.30
C LEU A 161 -5.85 4.82 -11.40
N VAL A 162 -5.23 5.15 -12.54
CA VAL A 162 -4.63 6.46 -12.80
C VAL A 162 -5.67 7.58 -12.64
N GLY A 163 -6.85 7.41 -13.24
CA GLY A 163 -7.94 8.38 -13.08
C GLY A 163 -8.41 8.52 -11.64
N THR A 164 -8.35 7.45 -10.84
CA THR A 164 -8.69 7.51 -9.41
C THR A 164 -7.62 8.27 -8.62
N ILE A 165 -6.34 8.01 -8.87
CA ILE A 165 -5.21 8.72 -8.23
C ILE A 165 -5.29 10.22 -8.54
N GLN A 166 -5.55 10.58 -9.80
CA GLN A 166 -5.71 11.98 -10.21
C GLN A 166 -6.86 12.67 -9.46
N ARG A 167 -8.03 12.03 -9.37
CA ARG A 167 -9.17 12.57 -8.60
C ARG A 167 -8.81 12.78 -7.14
N VAL A 168 -8.14 11.82 -6.50
CA VAL A 168 -7.72 11.97 -5.09
C VAL A 168 -6.73 13.12 -4.95
N ALA A 169 -5.78 13.26 -5.88
CA ALA A 169 -4.82 14.35 -5.88
C ALA A 169 -5.51 15.72 -5.99
N GLU A 170 -6.49 15.86 -6.87
CA GLU A 170 -7.23 17.12 -7.09
C GLU A 170 -8.15 17.50 -5.93
N THR A 171 -8.67 16.52 -5.18
CA THR A 171 -9.76 16.74 -4.23
C THR A 171 -9.33 16.70 -2.76
N VAL A 172 -8.48 15.75 -2.38
CA VAL A 172 -8.17 15.47 -0.96
C VAL A 172 -6.67 15.54 -0.66
N ASN A 173 -5.80 15.13 -1.60
CA ASN A 173 -4.37 15.03 -1.36
C ASN A 173 -3.50 15.63 -2.49
N PRO A 174 -3.36 16.97 -2.58
CA PRO A 174 -2.64 17.66 -3.66
C PRO A 174 -1.17 17.29 -3.86
N LYS A 175 -0.53 16.64 -2.88
CA LYS A 175 0.86 16.15 -2.97
C LYS A 175 0.99 14.76 -3.60
N LEU A 176 -0.12 14.04 -3.78
CA LEU A 176 -0.11 12.67 -4.30
C LEU A 176 0.33 12.66 -5.77
N GLN A 177 1.38 11.89 -6.04
CA GLN A 177 1.87 11.68 -7.40
C GLN A 177 2.06 10.20 -7.73
N ILE A 178 2.09 9.87 -9.01
CA ILE A 178 2.49 8.53 -9.45
C ILE A 178 4.03 8.52 -9.50
N GLU A 179 4.65 7.68 -8.68
CA GLU A 179 6.11 7.51 -8.64
C GLU A 179 6.61 6.65 -9.80
N GLY A 180 5.78 5.71 -10.24
CA GLY A 180 6.10 4.87 -11.37
C GLY A 180 5.22 3.63 -11.47
N ILE A 181 5.41 2.92 -12.57
CA ILE A 181 4.75 1.65 -12.87
C ILE A 181 5.78 0.54 -12.76
N LEU A 182 5.55 -0.41 -11.85
CA LEU A 182 6.42 -1.55 -11.64
C LEU A 182 5.83 -2.78 -12.36
N ARG A 183 6.51 -3.23 -13.40
CA ARG A 183 6.19 -4.48 -14.10
C ARG A 183 6.64 -5.67 -13.25
N THR A 184 5.71 -6.49 -12.80
CA THR A 184 5.94 -7.69 -12.00
C THR A 184 5.76 -8.95 -12.85
N MET A 185 6.36 -10.06 -12.41
CA MET A 185 6.28 -11.37 -13.09
C MET A 185 6.58 -11.28 -14.61
N TYR A 186 7.56 -10.46 -14.98
CA TYR A 186 7.91 -10.17 -16.36
C TYR A 186 8.62 -11.36 -17.04
N ASP A 187 8.06 -11.87 -18.13
CA ASP A 187 8.69 -12.87 -19.00
C ASP A 187 8.88 -12.30 -20.43
N PRO A 188 10.12 -11.96 -20.84
CA PRO A 188 10.40 -11.37 -22.15
C PRO A 188 10.15 -12.32 -23.32
N ARG A 189 9.97 -13.62 -23.07
CA ARG A 189 9.69 -14.62 -24.12
C ARG A 189 8.23 -14.58 -24.58
N ASN A 190 7.36 -13.96 -23.80
CA ASN A 190 5.94 -13.83 -24.12
C ASN A 190 5.70 -12.58 -24.97
N SER A 191 5.19 -12.75 -26.19
CA SER A 191 4.89 -11.64 -27.09
C SER A 191 3.91 -10.64 -26.48
N LEU A 192 2.88 -11.12 -25.77
CA LEU A 192 1.90 -10.25 -25.10
C LEU A 192 2.57 -9.35 -24.05
N THR A 193 3.53 -9.90 -23.30
CA THR A 193 4.27 -9.14 -22.30
C THR A 193 5.08 -8.01 -22.95
N ASN A 194 5.67 -8.26 -24.11
CA ASN A 194 6.41 -7.25 -24.87
C ASN A 194 5.48 -6.19 -25.47
N ASP A 195 4.33 -6.59 -26.02
CA ASP A 195 3.35 -5.67 -26.61
C ASP A 195 2.77 -4.72 -25.55
N VAL A 196 2.34 -5.26 -24.41
CA VAL A 196 1.84 -4.45 -23.28
C VAL A 196 2.96 -3.55 -22.74
N SER A 197 4.19 -4.06 -22.63
CA SER A 197 5.32 -3.25 -22.16
C SER A 197 5.64 -2.09 -23.10
N ALA A 198 5.55 -2.29 -24.41
CA ALA A 198 5.77 -1.22 -25.39
C ALA A 198 4.68 -0.14 -25.29
N GLN A 199 3.42 -0.54 -25.08
CA GLN A 199 2.32 0.39 -24.87
C GLN A 199 2.43 1.17 -23.57
N LEU A 200 2.92 0.55 -22.50
CA LEU A 200 3.21 1.27 -21.25
C LEU A 200 4.27 2.34 -21.47
N HIS A 201 5.36 1.98 -22.15
CA HIS A 201 6.45 2.90 -22.42
C HIS A 201 6.02 4.08 -23.30
N SER A 202 5.15 3.83 -24.30
CA SER A 202 4.64 4.91 -25.15
C SER A 202 3.71 5.89 -24.43
N HIS A 203 2.97 5.44 -23.41
CA HIS A 203 1.98 6.28 -22.71
C HIS A 203 2.53 6.93 -21.44
N PHE A 204 3.50 6.30 -20.77
CA PHE A 204 3.96 6.71 -19.44
C PHE A 204 5.47 7.02 -19.37
N GLY A 205 6.21 6.87 -20.47
CA GLY A 205 7.68 7.05 -20.52
C GLY A 205 8.46 5.83 -20.08
#